data_AF-A0A6B9MIP5-F1
#
_entry.id   AF-A0A6B9MIP5-F1
#
_cell.length_a   1.000
_cell.length_b   1.000
_cell.length_c   1.000
_cell.angle_alpha   90.00
_cell.angle_beta   90.00
_cell.angle_gamma   90.00
#
_symmetry.space_group_name_H-M   'P 1'
#
loop_
_entity.id
_entity.type
_entity.pdbx_description
1 polymer ?
#
loop_
_entity_poly.entity_id
_entity_poly.type
_entity_poly.pdbx_seq_one_letter_code
_entity_poly.pdbx_strand_id
1 'polypeptide(L)' 'TSLDSYKGRCYDLEPVKGEENQYIAYVAYPIDLFEEGSVTNLFTSIVGNVFGFKALRALRLEDLRISPAYAKTFQGPP' A
#
# COMPACT_ATOMS: atom_id res chain seq x y z
N THR A 1 -17.95 -13.33 -1.99
CA THR A 1 -18.05 -13.17 -0.51
C THR A 1 -17.52 -11.80 -0.13
N SER A 2 -17.90 -11.23 1.01
CA SER A 2 -17.47 -9.86 1.43
C SER A 2 -15.94 -9.67 1.44
N LEU A 3 -15.17 -10.75 1.45
CA LEU A 3 -13.72 -10.76 1.30
C LEU A 3 -13.21 -10.07 0.02
N ASP A 4 -14.00 -10.06 -1.06
CA ASP A 4 -13.61 -9.39 -2.30
C ASP A 4 -13.53 -7.87 -2.15
N SER A 5 -14.31 -7.29 -1.22
CA SER A 5 -14.38 -5.85 -0.98
C SER A 5 -13.30 -5.35 -0.01
N TYR A 6 -12.65 -6.23 0.76
CA TYR A 6 -11.70 -5.86 1.81
C TYR A 6 -10.27 -6.37 1.59
N LYS A 7 -10.02 -7.15 0.52
CA LYS A 7 -8.65 -7.59 0.20
C LYS A 7 -7.90 -6.52 -0.59
N GLY A 8 -6.68 -6.20 -0.15
CA GLY A 8 -5.70 -5.57 -1.02
C GLY A 8 -5.37 -6.49 -2.20
N ARG A 9 -5.22 -5.93 -3.40
CA ARG A 9 -4.96 -6.70 -4.63
C ARG A 9 -3.72 -6.19 -5.32
N CYS A 10 -2.75 -7.08 -5.54
CA CYS A 10 -1.71 -6.84 -6.52
C CYS A 10 -2.33 -6.97 -7.91
N TYR A 11 -2.28 -5.91 -8.71
CA TYR A 11 -2.87 -5.89 -10.06
C TYR A 11 -1.82 -5.84 -11.17
N ASP A 12 -0.58 -5.47 -10.84
CA ASP A 12 0.50 -5.42 -11.81
C ASP A 12 1.86 -5.69 -11.13
N LEU A 13 2.79 -6.25 -11.89
CA LEU A 13 4.13 -6.61 -11.45
C LEU A 13 5.12 -6.41 -12.59
N GLU A 14 5.98 -5.41 -12.47
CA GLU A 14 6.97 -5.06 -13.49
C GLU A 14 8.38 -5.39 -13.02
N PRO A 15 9.24 -6.02 -13.85
CA PRO A 15 10.63 -6.22 -13.51
C PRO A 15 11.41 -4.89 -13.54
N VAL A 16 12.30 -4.68 -12.59
CA VAL A 16 13.17 -3.50 -12.57
C VAL A 16 14.25 -3.65 -13.65
N LYS A 17 14.37 -2.66 -14.54
CA LYS A 17 15.38 -2.67 -15.60
C LYS A 17 16.79 -2.74 -15.01
N GLY A 18 17.56 -3.75 -15.40
CA GLY A 18 18.95 -3.94 -14.96
C GLY A 18 19.12 -4.80 -13.70
N GLU A 19 18.03 -5.26 -13.08
CA GLU A 19 18.07 -6.10 -11.89
C GLU A 19 17.37 -7.44 -12.15
N GLU A 20 18.04 -8.57 -11.89
CA GLU A 20 17.48 -9.89 -12.21
C GLU A 20 16.44 -10.40 -11.19
N ASN A 21 16.41 -9.84 -9.99
CA ASN A 21 15.58 -10.33 -8.88
C ASN A 21 14.83 -9.19 -8.16
N GLN A 22 14.54 -8.09 -8.86
CA GLN A 22 13.80 -6.96 -8.33
C GLN A 22 12.57 -6.66 -9.18
N TYR A 23 11.48 -6.34 -8.51
CA TYR A 23 10.18 -6.11 -9.13
C TYR A 23 9.48 -4.92 -8.46
N ILE A 24 8.74 -4.15 -9.25
CA ILE A 24 7.78 -3.16 -8.77
C ILE A 24 6.41 -3.81 -8.78
N ALA A 25 5.84 -3.99 -7.59
CA ALA A 25 4.50 -4.53 -7.42
C ALA A 25 3.51 -3.38 -7.18
N TYR A 26 2.43 -3.35 -7.96
CA TYR A 26 1.37 -2.37 -7.80
C TYR A 26 0.19 -2.97 -7.03
N VAL A 27 -0.08 -2.42 -5.85
CA VAL A 27 -1.11 -2.92 -4.93
C VAL A 27 -2.20 -1.87 -4.73
N ALA A 28 -3.46 -2.28 -4.92
CA ALA A 28 -4.63 -1.47 -4.66
C ALA A 28 -5.30 -1.90 -3.34
N TYR A 29 -5.60 -0.92 -2.48
CA TYR A 29 -6.34 -1.12 -1.22
C TYR A 29 -7.68 -0.36 -1.28
N PRO A 30 -8.80 -1.01 -0.90
CA PRO A 30 -10.08 -0.32 -0.70
C PRO A 30 -9.96 0.79 0.35
N ILE A 31 -10.64 1.92 0.12
CA ILE A 31 -10.60 3.08 1.04
C ILE A 31 -11.18 2.76 2.42
N ASP A 32 -12.16 1.86 2.48
CA ASP A 32 -12.84 1.43 3.72
C ASP A 32 -11.91 0.72 4.71
N LEU A 33 -10.69 0.37 4.30
CA LEU A 33 -9.66 -0.18 5.19
C LEU A 33 -8.95 0.89 6.03
N PHE A 34 -9.10 2.16 5.67
CA PHE A 34 -8.36 3.26 6.28
C PHE A 34 -9.26 4.12 7.14
N GLU A 35 -8.74 4.46 8.32
CA GLU A 35 -9.37 5.40 9.23
C GLU A 35 -9.17 6.84 8.74
N GLU A 36 -10.26 7.61 8.66
CA GLU A 36 -10.25 9.01 8.23
C GLU A 36 -9.28 9.85 9.09
N GLY A 37 -8.47 10.70 8.44
CA GLY A 37 -7.53 11.58 9.13
C GLY A 37 -6.35 10.88 9.82
N SER A 38 -6.19 9.56 9.66
CA SER A 38 -5.17 8.78 10.39
C SER A 38 -4.02 8.31 9.49
N VAL A 39 -2.94 9.11 9.43
CA VAL A 39 -1.70 8.70 8.76
C VAL A 39 -1.12 7.44 9.41
N THR A 40 -1.24 7.32 10.73
CA THR A 40 -0.79 6.15 11.49
C THR A 40 -1.49 4.88 11.03
N ASN A 41 -2.83 4.90 10.93
CA ASN A 41 -3.60 3.74 10.48
C ASN A 41 -3.19 3.29 9.06
N LEU A 42 -3.04 4.26 8.14
CA LEU A 42 -2.58 4.00 6.77
C LEU A 42 -1.25 3.24 6.75
N PHE A 43 -0.23 3.74 7.47
CA PHE A 43 1.08 3.09 7.49
C PHE A 43 1.04 1.74 8.19
N THR A 44 0.34 1.60 9.32
CA THR A 44 0.25 0.30 10.00
C THR A 44 -0.40 -0.78 9.12
N SER A 45 -1.37 -0.40 8.30
CA SER A 45 -2.08 -1.31 7.40
C SER A 45 -1.24 -1.71 6.18
N ILE A 46 -0.41 -0.81 5.65
CA ILE A 46 0.40 -1.07 4.44
C ILE A 46 1.77 -1.68 4.78
N VAL A 47 2.49 -1.12 5.75
CA VAL A 47 3.89 -1.49 6.03
C VAL A 47 4.05 -2.42 7.24
N GLY A 48 3.03 -2.59 8.07
CA GLY A 48 3.16 -3.20 9.40
C GLY A 48 3.81 -4.59 9.43
N ASN A 49 3.29 -5.55 8.66
CA ASN A 49 3.73 -6.95 8.73
C ASN A 49 4.45 -7.47 7.48
N VAL A 50 4.39 -6.73 6.37
CA VAL A 50 4.89 -7.22 5.07
C VAL A 50 6.41 -7.10 4.91
N PHE A 51 7.05 -6.16 5.62
CA PHE A 51 8.50 -5.95 5.55
C PHE A 51 9.30 -7.03 6.29
N GLY A 52 8.69 -7.74 7.24
CA GLY A 52 9.33 -8.82 8.00
C GLY A 52 9.13 -10.22 7.40
N PHE A 53 8.56 -10.31 6.19
CA PHE A 53 8.18 -11.59 5.61
C PHE A 53 9.43 -12.37 5.16
N LYS A 54 9.66 -13.55 5.76
CA LYS A 54 10.86 -14.38 5.48
C LYS A 54 11.05 -14.77 4.01
N ALA A 55 9.97 -14.76 3.22
CA ALA A 55 10.02 -15.05 1.80
C ALA A 55 10.57 -13.89 0.95
N LEU A 56 10.67 -12.68 1.51
CA LEU A 56 11.18 -11.50 0.84
C LEU A 56 12.59 -11.18 1.38
N ARG A 57 13.56 -11.01 0.48
CA ARG A 57 14.92 -10.60 0.85
C ARG A 57 14.98 -9.14 1.30
N ALA A 58 14.24 -8.29 0.60
CA ALA A 58 14.07 -6.88 0.87
C ALA A 58 12.73 -6.42 0.29
N LEU A 59 12.12 -5.42 0.91
CA LEU A 59 10.94 -4.74 0.41
C LEU A 59 11.14 -3.24 0.65
N ARG A 60 10.76 -2.42 -0.34
CA ARG A 60 10.76 -0.96 -0.24
C ARG A 60 9.42 -0.46 -0.74
N LEU A 61 8.83 0.46 0.01
CA LEU A 61 7.67 1.23 -0.46
C LEU A 61 8.21 2.42 -1.26
N GLU A 62 7.99 2.40 -2.57
CA GLU A 62 8.49 3.45 -3.49
C GLU A 62 7.59 4.68 -3.50
N ASP A 63 6.27 4.49 -3.66
CA ASP A 63 5.30 5.58 -3.77
C ASP A 63 3.91 5.12 -3.26
N LEU A 64 3.08 6.09 -2.89
CA LEU A 64 1.70 5.91 -2.49
C LEU A 64 0.79 6.89 -3.22
N ARG A 65 -0.13 6.36 -4.04
CA ARG A 65 -1.21 7.16 -4.62
C ARG A 65 -2.33 7.35 -3.61
N ILE A 66 -2.44 8.53 -3.02
CA ILE A 66 -3.54 8.88 -2.11
C ILE A 66 -4.77 9.37 -2.90
N SER A 67 -5.94 8.78 -2.64
CA SER A 67 -7.17 9.19 -3.31
C SER A 67 -7.64 10.58 -2.80
N PRO A 68 -8.28 11.41 -3.66
CA PRO A 68 -8.82 12.70 -3.22
C PRO A 68 -9.89 12.57 -2.11
N ALA A 69 -10.62 11.46 -2.07
CA ALA A 69 -11.61 11.20 -1.03
C ALA A 69 -10.94 11.03 0.34
N TYR A 70 -9.85 10.26 0.41
CA TYR A 70 -9.09 10.09 1.64
C TYR A 70 -8.33 11.36 2.02
N ALA A 71 -7.69 12.03 1.06
CA ALA A 71 -6.93 13.25 1.31
C ALA A 71 -7.76 14.37 1.95
N LYS A 72 -9.05 14.49 1.59
CA LYS A 72 -9.99 15.48 2.16
C LYS A 72 -10.33 15.26 3.63
N THR A 73 -10.01 14.08 4.19
CA THR A 73 -10.24 13.79 5.61
C THR A 73 -9.17 14.40 6.52
N PHE A 74 -8.09 14.93 5.94
CA PHE A 74 -6.99 15.55 6.67
C PHE A 74 -7.13 17.08 6.68
N GLN A 75 -6.76 17.71 7.79
CA GLN A 75 -6.68 19.16 7.88
C GLN A 75 -5.63 19.76 6.92
N GLY A 76 -4.54 19.02 6.69
CA GLY A 76 -3.40 19.53 5.91
C GLY A 76 -2.53 20.51 6.71
N PRO A 77 -1.58 21.19 6.03
CA PRO A 77 -0.76 22.23 6.64
C PRO A 77 -1.61 23.40 7.17
N PRO A 78 -1.24 24.00 8.33
CA PRO A 78 -1.90 25.19 8.85
C PRO A 78 -1.66 26.44 7.98
#